data_AF-A0A139P053-F1
#
_entry.id   AF-A0A139P053-F1
#
_cell.length_a   1.000
_cell.length_b   1.000
_cell.length_c   1.000
_cell.angle_alpha   90.00
_cell.angle_beta   90.00
_cell.angle_gamma   90.00
#
_symmetry.space_group_name_H-M   'P 1'
#
loop_
_entity.id
_entity.type
_entity.pdbx_description
1 polymer ?
#
loop_
_entity_poly.entity_id
_entity_poly.type
_entity_poly.pdbx_seq_one_letter_code
_entity_poly.pdbx_strand_id
1 'polypeptide(L)' 'MTSIKQTAGRDFLGDFAPNFAHFNDDVLFGENWNDTTIPLKTRAIITVVALMAQGITDSAMVHHLENAKKEGVSQRK' A
#
# COMPACT_ATOMS: atom_id res chain seq x y z
N MET A 1 8.64 0.11 15.04
CA MET A 1 8.61 0.06 13.56
C MET A 1 8.79 1.49 13.07
N THR A 2 9.59 1.69 12.03
CA THR A 2 9.70 2.98 11.35
C THR A 2 8.39 3.29 10.64
N SER A 3 7.92 4.54 10.74
CA SER A 3 6.71 5.00 10.04
C SER A 3 6.87 4.80 8.54
N ILE A 4 5.87 4.20 7.89
CA ILE A 4 5.78 4.13 6.44
C ILE A 4 5.59 5.54 5.91
N LYS A 5 6.35 5.91 4.88
CA LYS A 5 6.23 7.18 4.17
C LYS A 5 6.40 6.93 2.68
N GLN A 6 5.49 7.46 1.87
CA GLN A 6 5.59 7.51 0.42
C GLN A 6 5.41 8.93 -0.08
N THR A 7 6.07 9.26 -1.19
CA THR A 7 5.98 10.55 -1.89
C THR A 7 5.57 10.40 -3.35
N ALA A 8 5.28 9.17 -3.79
CA ALA A 8 5.01 8.86 -5.19
C ALA A 8 3.82 9.66 -5.75
N GLY A 9 2.81 9.93 -4.93
CA GLY A 9 1.67 10.76 -5.32
C GLY A 9 2.13 12.15 -5.74
N ARG A 10 2.92 12.82 -4.90
CA ARG A 10 3.48 14.15 -5.23
C ARG A 10 4.52 14.09 -6.33
N ASP A 11 5.41 13.10 -6.32
CA ASP A 11 6.51 12.99 -7.28
C ASP A 11 6.03 12.79 -8.73
N PHE A 12 4.92 12.06 -8.93
CA PHE A 12 4.40 11.76 -10.26
C PHE A 12 3.15 12.54 -10.65
N LEU A 13 2.31 12.91 -9.69
CA LEU A 13 0.99 13.50 -9.94
C LEU A 13 0.75 14.81 -9.20
N GLY A 14 1.76 15.37 -8.51
CA GLY A 14 1.60 16.59 -7.70
C GLY A 14 1.05 17.78 -8.47
N ASP A 15 1.59 18.07 -9.66
CA ASP A 15 1.15 19.20 -10.48
C ASP A 15 -0.16 18.94 -11.21
N PHE A 16 -0.39 17.69 -11.65
CA PHE A 16 -1.56 17.31 -12.44
C PHE A 16 -2.81 17.07 -11.58
N ALA A 17 -2.65 16.39 -10.45
CA ALA A 17 -3.73 15.97 -9.56
C ALA A 17 -3.31 16.12 -8.08
N PRO A 18 -3.16 17.36 -7.58
CA PRO A 18 -2.61 17.64 -6.24
C PRO A 18 -3.41 17.00 -5.10
N ASN A 19 -4.73 16.92 -5.23
CA ASN A 19 -5.56 16.24 -4.22
C ASN A 19 -5.34 14.73 -4.21
N PHE A 20 -5.16 14.11 -5.38
CA PHE A 20 -4.84 12.68 -5.45
C PHE A 20 -3.48 12.41 -4.80
N ALA A 21 -2.48 13.25 -5.10
CA ALA A 21 -1.16 13.19 -4.47
C ALA A 21 -1.23 13.26 -2.94
N HIS A 22 -2.02 14.20 -2.40
CA HIS A 22 -2.29 14.31 -0.97
C HIS A 22 -2.93 13.04 -0.38
N PHE A 23 -4.00 12.53 -1.02
CA PHE A 23 -4.68 11.33 -0.52
C PHE A 23 -3.79 10.09 -0.55
N ASN A 24 -2.92 9.95 -1.55
CA ASN A 24 -1.97 8.85 -1.60
C ASN A 24 -0.92 8.96 -0.49
N ASP A 25 -0.20 10.08 -0.44
CA ASP A 25 1.01 10.19 0.38
C ASP A 25 0.68 10.37 1.87
N ASP A 26 -0.28 11.24 2.17
CA ASP A 26 -0.56 11.63 3.55
C ASP A 26 -1.62 10.72 4.18
N VAL A 27 -2.73 10.47 3.47
CA VAL A 27 -3.86 9.73 4.05
C VAL A 27 -3.65 8.22 3.93
N LEU A 28 -3.44 7.71 2.72
CA LEU A 28 -3.29 6.26 2.53
C LEU A 28 -2.02 5.77 3.21
N PHE A 29 -0.85 6.29 2.84
CA PHE A 29 0.43 5.79 3.36
C PHE A 29 0.89 6.48 4.65
N GLY A 30 0.62 7.77 4.82
CA GLY A 30 0.98 8.51 6.04
C GLY A 30 0.13 8.15 7.26
N GLU A 31 -1.16 7.88 7.08
CA GLU A 31 -2.09 7.57 8.17
C GLU A 31 -2.55 6.10 8.16
N ASN A 32 -3.32 5.67 7.15
CA ASN A 32 -4.01 4.38 7.17
C ASN A 32 -3.05 3.16 7.21
N TRP A 33 -1.95 3.19 6.46
CA TRP A 33 -0.93 2.12 6.51
C TRP A 33 -0.09 2.14 7.79
N ASN A 34 -0.04 3.27 8.51
CA ASN A 34 0.63 3.40 9.80
C ASN A 34 -0.28 3.09 11.00
N ASP A 35 -1.59 2.88 10.79
CA ASP A 35 -2.51 2.48 11.86
C ASP A 35 -2.20 1.05 12.34
N THR A 36 -1.74 0.97 13.59
CA THR A 36 -1.27 -0.27 14.23
C THR A 36 -2.39 -1.14 14.81
N THR A 37 -3.65 -0.74 14.70
CA THR A 37 -4.81 -1.54 15.14
C THR A 37 -4.88 -2.90 14.44
N ILE A 38 -4.43 -2.96 13.18
CA ILE A 38 -4.27 -4.20 12.41
C ILE A 38 -2.79 -4.37 12.08
N PRO A 39 -2.17 -5.53 12.35
CA PRO A 39 -0.78 -5.78 12.01
C PRO A 39 -0.51 -5.58 10.52
N LEU A 40 0.63 -4.99 10.19
CA LEU A 40 1.01 -4.63 8.82
C LEU A 40 1.03 -5.84 7.88
N LYS A 41 1.51 -7.00 8.36
CA LYS A 41 1.41 -8.30 7.67
C LYS A 41 -0.03 -8.66 7.30
N THR A 42 -0.98 -8.44 8.21
CA THR A 42 -2.40 -8.72 7.98
C THR A 42 -3.00 -7.73 6.99
N ARG A 43 -2.67 -6.44 7.08
CA ARG A 43 -3.08 -5.42 6.10
C ARG A 43 -2.62 -5.78 4.69
N ALA A 44 -1.35 -6.18 4.53
CA ALA A 44 -0.81 -6.59 3.25
C ALA A 44 -1.57 -7.79 2.64
N ILE A 45 -1.92 -8.80 3.44
CA ILE A 45 -2.75 -9.93 2.99
C ILE A 45 -4.12 -9.44 2.52
N ILE A 46 -4.79 -8.59 3.30
CA ILE A 46 -6.12 -8.05 2.96
C ILE A 46 -6.06 -7.28 1.63
N THR A 47 -5.05 -6.43 1.43
CA THR A 47 -4.91 -5.68 0.18
C THR A 47 -4.71 -6.59 -1.02
N VAL A 48 -3.84 -7.60 -0.93
CA VAL A 48 -3.64 -8.58 -2.03
C VAL A 48 -4.93 -9.32 -2.37
N VAL A 49 -5.69 -9.74 -1.35
CA VAL A 49 -7.00 -10.40 -1.55
C VAL A 49 -8.00 -9.45 -2.22
N ALA A 50 -8.06 -8.19 -1.80
CA ALA A 50 -8.96 -7.20 -2.39
C ALA A 50 -8.65 -6.95 -3.87
N LEU A 51 -7.37 -6.77 -4.22
CA LEU A 51 -6.94 -6.61 -5.62
C LEU A 51 -7.30 -7.83 -6.46
N MET A 52 -7.05 -9.04 -5.94
CA MET A 52 -7.38 -10.30 -6.62
C MET A 52 -8.88 -10.45 -6.85
N ALA A 53 -9.70 -10.13 -5.84
CA ALA A 53 -11.16 -10.19 -5.94
C ALA A 53 -11.73 -9.20 -6.97
N GLN A 54 -11.06 -8.08 -7.21
CA GLN A 54 -11.42 -7.10 -8.24
C GLN A 54 -10.87 -7.44 -9.63
N GLY A 55 -10.07 -8.52 -9.76
CA GLY A 55 -9.41 -8.88 -11.01
C GLY A 55 -8.27 -7.93 -11.39
N ILE A 56 -7.75 -7.13 -10.46
CA ILE A 56 -6.62 -6.23 -10.69
C ILE A 56 -5.33 -7.04 -10.66
N THR A 57 -4.65 -7.16 -11.79
CA THR A 57 -3.43 -7.98 -11.98
C THR A 57 -2.27 -7.20 -12.58
N ASP A 58 -2.31 -5.87 -12.52
CA ASP A 58 -1.31 -4.96 -13.07
C ASP A 58 -0.15 -4.68 -12.09
N SER A 59 0.55 -3.56 -12.29
CA SER A 59 1.66 -3.13 -11.44
C SER A 59 1.27 -2.93 -9.97
N ALA A 60 0.00 -2.60 -9.67
CA ALA A 60 -0.46 -2.48 -8.28
C ALA A 60 -0.43 -3.84 -7.57
N MET A 61 -0.86 -4.91 -8.26
CA MET A 61 -0.78 -6.28 -7.73
C MET A 61 0.67 -6.69 -7.47
N VAL A 62 1.58 -6.43 -8.43
CA VAL A 62 3.01 -6.75 -8.28
C VAL A 62 3.59 -6.02 -7.06
N HIS A 63 3.34 -4.72 -6.94
CA HIS A 63 3.84 -3.90 -5.84
C HIS A 63 3.34 -4.39 -4.47
N HIS A 64 2.05 -4.69 -4.35
CA HIS A 64 1.48 -5.15 -3.08
C HIS A 64 1.91 -6.58 -2.72
N LEU A 65 2.19 -7.46 -3.70
CA LEU A 65 2.79 -8.76 -3.44
C LEU A 65 4.23 -8.65 -2.92
N GLU A 66 5.03 -7.74 -3.48
CA GLU A 66 6.39 -7.48 -2.99
C GLU A 66 6.40 -6.91 -1.58
N ASN A 67 5.49 -5.98 -1.27
CA ASN A 67 5.33 -5.45 0.08
C ASN A 67 4.87 -6.52 1.06
N ALA A 68 3.90 -7.36 0.69
CA ALA A 68 3.46 -8.48 1.52
C ALA A 68 4.63 -9.41 1.88
N LYS A 69 5.48 -9.74 0.90
CA LYS A 69 6.70 -10.53 1.14
C LYS A 69 7.66 -9.86 2.13
N LYS A 70 7.92 -8.55 1.97
CA LYS A 70 8.78 -7.79 2.89
C LYS A 70 8.24 -7.80 4.32
N GLU A 71 6.93 -7.79 4.48
CA GLU A 71 6.22 -7.87 5.77
C GLU A 71 6.06 -9.31 6.30
N GLY A 72 6.78 -10.27 5.71
CA GLY A 72 6.85 -11.64 6.20
C GLY A 72 5.68 -12.53 5.79
N VAL A 73 4.90 -12.14 4.79
CA VAL A 73 3.94 -13.06 4.14
C VAL A 73 4.71 -14.09 3.31
N SER A 74 4.53 -15.37 3.65
CA SER A 74 5.18 -16.50 3.02
C SER A 74 4.17 -17.35 2.26
N GLN A 75 4.65 -18.11 1.27
CA GLN A 75 3.81 -19.05 0.51
C GLN A 75 3.26 -20.18 1.38
N ARG A 76 3.98 -20.55 2.44
CA ARG A 76 3.63 -21.62 3.39
C ARG A 76 3.87 -21.11 4.81
N LYS A 77 3.14 -21.65 5.77
CA LYS A 77 3.35 -21.38 7.21
C LYS A 77 4.69 -21.92 7.68
#